data_AF-A0AAD8PUY3-F1
#
_entry.id   AF-A0AAD8PUY3-F1
#
_cell.length_a   1.000
_cell.length_b   1.000
_cell.length_c   1.000
_cell.angle_alpha   90.00
_cell.angle_beta   90.00
_cell.angle_gamma   90.00
#
_symmetry.space_group_name_H-M   'P 1'
#
loop_
_entity.id
_entity.type
_entity.pdbx_description
1 polymer ?
#
loop_
_entity_poly.entity_id
_entity_poly.type
_entity_poly.pdbx_seq_one_letter_code
_entity_poly.pdbx_strand_id
1 'polypeptide(L)' 'MPTQRCYRSTNIIETEDNNSAYANKYLLFPVDAKDYTGKKLLAVPRCCQKRKGTQDRGRVNDSVRRWEEARKLESQNA' A
#
# COMPACT_ATOMS: atom_id res chain seq x y z
N MET A 1 14.48 23.77 -2.77
CA MET A 1 13.61 22.74 -2.15
C MET A 1 14.06 21.38 -2.68
N PRO A 2 14.71 20.51 -1.89
CA PRO A 2 15.19 19.24 -2.42
C PRO A 2 13.97 18.35 -2.72
N THR A 3 13.73 18.08 -3.99
CA THR A 3 12.77 17.08 -4.46
C THR A 3 13.28 15.72 -4.02
N GLN A 4 12.86 15.25 -2.85
CA GLN A 4 13.10 13.88 -2.41
C GLN A 4 12.48 12.95 -3.45
N ARG A 5 13.33 12.35 -4.29
CA ARG A 5 12.90 11.26 -5.19
C ARG A 5 12.42 10.11 -4.32
N CYS A 6 11.10 9.92 -4.31
CA CYS A 6 10.47 8.84 -3.58
C CYS A 6 10.59 7.52 -4.34
N TYR A 7 11.70 6.81 -4.15
CA TYR A 7 11.89 5.44 -4.62
C TYR A 7 11.31 4.37 -3.66
N ARG A 8 10.19 4.67 -2.99
CA ARG A 8 9.51 3.69 -2.13
C ARG A 8 8.33 3.07 -2.87
N SER A 9 7.96 1.86 -2.45
CA SER A 9 6.80 1.12 -2.94
C SER A 9 5.57 2.02 -3.10
N THR A 10 4.79 1.76 -4.14
CA THR A 10 3.57 2.51 -4.46
C THR A 10 2.37 1.82 -3.84
N ASN A 11 1.47 2.59 -3.25
CA ASN A 11 0.19 2.12 -2.74
C ASN A 11 -0.92 2.64 -3.65
N ILE A 12 -1.92 1.80 -3.93
CA ILE A 12 -3.11 2.20 -4.69
C ILE A 12 -4.21 2.56 -3.68
N ILE A 13 -4.82 3.73 -3.86
CA ILE A 13 -5.94 4.22 -3.05
C ILE A 13 -7.15 4.39 -3.96
N GLU A 14 -8.29 3.84 -3.55
CA GLU A 14 -9.58 4.09 -4.17
C GLU A 14 -10.09 5.48 -3.75
N THR A 15 -10.48 6.30 -4.72
CA THR A 15 -10.82 7.73 -4.50
C THR A 15 -12.32 8.02 -4.55
N GLU A 16 -13.11 7.07 -5.06
CA GLU A 16 -14.56 7.22 -5.24
C GLU A 16 -15.34 6.96 -3.94
N ASP A 17 -14.84 6.10 -3.05
CA ASP A 17 -15.49 5.86 -1.76
C ASP A 17 -15.27 7.04 -0.79
N ASN A 18 -16.39 7.67 -0.40
CA ASN A 18 -16.47 8.78 0.56
C ASN A 18 -15.84 10.12 0.10
N ASN A 19 -15.97 10.48 -1.19
CA ASN A 19 -15.58 11.80 -1.70
C ASN A 19 -14.14 12.21 -1.32
N SER A 20 -13.18 11.30 -1.49
CA SER A 20 -11.77 11.50 -1.12
C SER A 20 -11.48 11.77 0.36
N ALA A 21 -12.43 11.54 1.28
CA ALA A 21 -12.20 11.69 2.73
C ALA A 21 -11.07 10.77 3.23
N TYR A 22 -11.01 9.54 2.71
CA TYR A 22 -9.94 8.59 3.03
C TYR A 22 -8.58 9.07 2.53
N ALA A 23 -8.52 9.53 1.28
CA ALA A 23 -7.31 10.04 0.66
C ALA A 23 -6.77 11.25 1.45
N ASN A 24 -7.61 12.23 1.76
CA ASN A 24 -7.24 13.42 2.53
C ASN A 24 -6.77 13.11 3.96
N LYS A 25 -7.34 12.08 4.59
CA LYS A 25 -6.91 11.63 5.92
C LYS A 25 -5.50 11.07 5.92
N TYR A 26 -5.12 10.31 4.88
CA TYR A 26 -3.89 9.52 4.87
C TYR A 26 -2.80 10.02 3.91
N LEU A 27 -3.05 11.04 3.11
CA LEU A 27 -2.06 11.67 2.23
C LEU A 27 -1.48 12.95 2.83
N LEU A 28 -0.26 13.27 2.40
CA LEU A 28 0.42 14.52 2.74
C LEU A 28 -0.03 15.70 1.90
N PHE A 29 -0.82 15.46 0.85
CA PHE A 29 -1.37 16.46 -0.05
C PHE A 29 -2.89 16.32 -0.15
N PRO A 30 -3.62 17.42 -0.40
CA PRO A 30 -5.06 17.38 -0.59
C PRO A 30 -5.43 16.67 -1.91
N VAL A 31 -6.52 15.92 -1.89
CA VAL A 31 -7.10 15.21 -3.04
C VAL A 31 -8.57 15.61 -3.15
N ASP A 32 -8.97 16.18 -4.29
CA ASP A 32 -10.37 16.38 -4.65
C ASP A 32 -10.86 15.20 -5.48
N ALA A 33 -11.99 14.59 -5.09
CA ALA A 33 -12.59 13.48 -5.82
C ALA A 33 -12.98 13.87 -7.25
N LYS A 34 -13.30 15.16 -7.48
CA LYS A 34 -13.67 15.67 -8.80
C LYS A 34 -12.53 15.53 -9.81
N ASP A 35 -11.29 15.71 -9.37
CA ASP A 35 -10.10 15.60 -10.22
C ASP A 35 -9.82 14.17 -10.71
N TYR A 36 -10.39 13.19 -10.01
CA TYR A 36 -10.19 11.75 -10.26
C TYR A 36 -11.49 11.03 -10.63
N THR A 37 -12.57 11.79 -10.88
CA THR A 37 -13.86 11.23 -11.32
C THR A 37 -13.65 10.48 -12.64
N GLY A 38 -13.97 9.18 -12.65
CA GLY A 38 -13.76 8.29 -13.80
C GLY A 38 -12.38 7.62 -13.86
N LYS A 39 -11.41 8.01 -13.01
CA LYS A 39 -10.09 7.38 -12.93
C LYS A 39 -9.98 6.32 -11.83
N LYS A 40 -10.98 6.20 -10.93
CA LYS A 40 -11.16 5.19 -9.85
C LYS A 40 -10.03 5.08 -8.81
N LEU A 41 -8.78 5.01 -9.26
CA LEU A 41 -7.59 4.65 -8.50
C LEU A 41 -6.52 5.74 -8.55
N LEU A 42 -5.89 5.99 -7.40
CA LEU A 42 -4.74 6.86 -7.25
C LEU A 42 -3.52 6.04 -6.78
N ALA A 43 -2.49 5.97 -7.61
CA ALA A 43 -1.22 5.33 -7.27
C ALA A 43 -0.29 6.36 -6.59
N VAL A 44 -0.06 6.19 -5.29
CA VAL A 44 0.73 7.12 -4.49
C VAL A 44 1.96 6.45 -3.87
N PRO A 45 3.16 7.01 -4.02
CA PRO A 45 4.34 6.55 -3.30
C PRO A 45 4.14 6.58 -1.77
N ARG A 46 4.67 5.57 -1.06
CA ARG A 46 4.56 5.46 0.42
C ARG A 46 5.10 6.66 1.18
N CYS A 47 6.07 7.39 0.61
CA CYS A 47 6.63 8.59 1.24
C CYS A 47 5.61 9.74 1.32
N CYS A 48 4.59 9.74 0.44
CA CYS A 48 3.58 10.78 0.36
C CYS A 48 2.35 10.46 1.22
N GLN A 49 2.39 9.35 1.97
CA GLN A 49 1.32 8.91 2.85
C GLN A 49 1.68 9.15 4.32
N LYS A 50 0.77 9.77 5.08
CA LYS A 50 0.82 9.87 6.55
C LYS A 50 0.78 8.49 7.19
N ARG A 51 0.04 7.57 6.56
CA ARG A 51 -0.01 6.19 7.00
C ARG A 51 1.30 5.52 6.60
N LYS A 52 2.13 5.21 7.60
CA LYS A 52 2.96 4.01 7.53
C LYS A 52 1.99 2.83 7.58
N GLY A 53 1.27 2.60 6.48
CA GLY A 53 0.30 1.51 6.35
C GLY A 53 0.90 0.26 6.95
N THR A 54 0.08 -0.45 7.73
CA THR A 54 0.47 -1.60 8.51
C THR A 54 1.24 -2.52 7.57
N GLN A 55 2.56 -2.49 7.64
CA GLN A 55 3.28 -3.72 7.43
C GLN A 55 2.82 -4.51 8.63
N ASP A 56 1.76 -5.29 8.47
CA ASP A 56 1.54 -6.39 9.39
C ASP A 56 2.68 -7.36 9.10
N ARG A 57 3.86 -6.94 9.55
CA ARG A 57 5.14 -7.59 9.31
C ARG A 57 5.04 -8.97 9.94
N GLY A 58 4.32 -9.08 11.06
CA GLY A 58 3.85 -10.33 11.62
C GLY A 58 3.10 -11.14 10.58
N ARG A 59 1.92 -10.71 10.12
CA ARG A 59 1.11 -11.46 9.15
C ARG A 59 1.87 -11.84 7.87
N VAL A 60 2.64 -10.93 7.28
CA VAL A 60 3.41 -11.21 6.07
C VAL A 60 4.53 -12.21 6.38
N ASN A 61 5.31 -12.00 7.44
CA ASN A 61 6.37 -12.94 7.83
C ASN A 61 5.80 -14.31 8.21
N ASP A 62 4.64 -14.35 8.88
CA ASP A 62 3.95 -15.59 9.25
C ASP A 62 3.39 -16.31 8.01
N SER A 63 2.90 -15.57 7.01
CA SER A 63 2.51 -16.13 5.72
C SER A 63 3.73 -16.68 4.96
N VAL A 64 4.84 -15.95 4.91
CA VAL A 64 6.08 -16.40 4.26
C VAL A 64 6.66 -17.63 4.97
N ARG A 65 6.72 -17.61 6.31
CA ARG A 65 7.21 -18.72 7.13
C ARG A 65 6.42 -19.99 6.88
N ARG A 66 5.08 -19.92 6.91
CA ARG A 66 4.21 -21.07 6.61
C ARG A 66 4.45 -21.63 5.21
N TRP A 67 4.72 -20.77 4.24
CA TRP A 67 4.99 -21.17 2.87
C TRP A 67 6.35 -21.87 2.72
N GLU A 68 7.39 -21.38 3.41
CA GLU A 68 8.70 -22.04 3.47
C GLU A 68 8.65 -23.40 4.18
N GLU A 69 7.89 -23.50 5.28
CA GLU A 69 7.68 -24.76 6.01
C GLU A 69 6.99 -25.81 5.14
N ALA A 70 5.92 -25.42 4.42
CA ALA A 70 5.23 -26.31 3.48
C ALA A 70 6.18 -26.84 2.39
N ARG A 71 7.00 -25.97 1.79
CA ARG A 71 7.99 -26.39 0.78
C ARG A 71 9.06 -27.32 1.34
N LYS A 72 9.49 -27.13 2.59
CA LYS A 72 10.45 -28.04 3.24
C LYS A 72 9.83 -29.41 3.46
N LEU A 73 8.57 -29.47 3.92
CA LEU A 73 7.83 -30.72 4.07
C LEU A 73 7.65 -31.45 2.72
N GLU A 74 7.32 -30.71 1.66
CA GLU A 74 7.24 -31.27 0.30
C GLU A 74 8.59 -31.83 -0.17
N SER A 75 9.69 -31.14 0.10
CA SER A 75 11.04 -31.61 -0.27
C SER A 75 11.56 -32.78 0.57
N GLN A 76 11.01 -33.00 1.78
CA GLN A 76 11.37 -34.12 2.65
C GLN A 76 10.56 -35.38 2.37
N ASN A 77 9.41 -35.23 1.71
CA ASN A 77 8.51 -36.30 1.32
C ASN A 77 8.64 -36.70 -0.17
N ALA A 78 9.56 -36.07 -0.90
CA ALA A 78 9.92 -36.37 -2.30
C ALA A 78 11.24 -37.14 -2.36
#